data_AF-X1AMF2-F1
#
_entry.id   AF-X1AMF2-F1
#
_cell.length_a   1.000
_cell.length_b   1.000
_cell.length_c   1.000
_cell.angle_alpha   90.00
_cell.angle_beta   90.00
_cell.angle_gamma   90.00
#
_symmetry.space_group_name_H-M   'P 1'
#
loop_
_entity.id
_entity.type
_entity.pdbx_description
1 polymer ?
#
loop_
_entity_poly.entity_id
_entity_poly.type
_entity_poly.pdbx_seq_one_letter_code
_entity_poly.pdbx_strand_id
1 'polypeptide(L)'
;LEKKSSLEVELVFPTGERGEAKVYHGLISKVNGRYKVLRLCRSRDYETVLANLSPGDWSDWIEDTFVINGAKKRGHFRLKLMDISPDGRNIKVYVTQNHPIQGYTTPPELAAELYKNVGPFQEYTGPQDLWNGWIDLKTQWEIYRSHVNYMKSCMNYLLKRKSWDIFVMQCHPLDYAQHIVWAGIDPGHPDYDPEKADQYWGILGDLYGMMDLLIGEALEHTSEDTFVVVAGDHGHELYTKTLFINNLLLKKGLLVAQKNLQTGNFEIDWSRSKAFAAGHISIFVNLKGREPKGIVKPGDEYEELRERLINLLYDIKDEETHQHPIKCVCRKEELDAWGLYGNGIGDVVYMTRRGYDSGSAMRLDLDSKFLGITDDKKVLKRTKILEEHTSEHPDFSPFSETMRTLFAVLGPNIKKGYQRPRPIRLVDIACTLAELIEVSSLPQAEGSVISDIYQD
;
A
#
# COMPACT_ATOMS: atom_id res chain seq x y z
N LEU A 1 19.15 -31.18 -22.03
CA LEU A 1 19.45 -29.82 -22.50
C LEU A 1 20.96 -29.76 -22.74
N GLU A 2 21.41 -29.87 -23.99
CA GLU A 2 22.85 -29.84 -24.31
C GLU A 2 23.33 -28.39 -24.50
N LYS A 3 24.49 -28.06 -23.90
CA LYS A 3 25.10 -26.71 -23.89
C LYS A 3 25.38 -26.15 -25.30
N LYS A 4 25.59 -27.01 -26.30
CA LYS A 4 26.00 -26.62 -27.67
C LYS A 4 24.95 -25.84 -28.47
N SER A 5 23.68 -25.82 -28.07
CA SER A 5 22.59 -25.15 -28.78
C SER A 5 21.83 -24.10 -27.95
N SER A 6 22.39 -23.73 -26.79
CA SER A 6 21.77 -22.78 -25.84
C SER A 6 22.55 -21.46 -25.80
N LEU A 7 21.87 -20.37 -25.46
CA LEU A 7 22.50 -19.09 -25.13
C LEU A 7 22.78 -19.02 -23.62
N GLU A 8 23.90 -18.45 -23.22
CA GLU A 8 24.21 -18.18 -21.82
C GLU A 8 23.68 -16.78 -21.43
N VAL A 9 23.15 -16.65 -20.22
CA VAL A 9 22.76 -15.36 -19.64
C VAL A 9 23.22 -15.31 -18.18
N GLU A 10 23.63 -14.13 -17.72
CA GLU A 10 23.91 -13.88 -16.31
C GLU A 10 22.83 -12.94 -15.75
N LEU A 11 22.23 -13.33 -14.63
CA LEU A 11 21.25 -12.51 -13.92
C LEU A 11 21.93 -11.97 -12.66
N VAL A 12 22.19 -10.65 -12.66
CA VAL A 12 22.80 -9.95 -11.52
C VAL A 12 21.70 -9.44 -10.61
N PHE A 13 21.69 -9.89 -9.37
CA PHE A 13 20.72 -9.50 -8.34
C PHE A 13 21.39 -8.43 -7.47
N PRO A 14 21.03 -7.16 -7.65
CA PRO A 14 21.56 -6.10 -6.81
C PRO A 14 20.96 -6.21 -5.41
N THR A 15 21.77 -5.92 -4.40
CA THR A 15 21.40 -5.99 -2.98
C THR A 15 21.53 -4.62 -2.32
N GLY A 16 20.83 -3.62 -2.87
CA GLY A 16 20.87 -2.24 -2.37
C GLY A 16 22.29 -1.63 -2.26
N GLU A 17 22.40 -0.44 -1.65
CA GLU A 17 23.70 0.27 -1.54
C GLU A 17 24.72 -0.42 -0.61
N ARG A 18 24.28 -1.34 0.25
CA ARG A 18 25.11 -1.94 1.30
C ARG A 18 25.24 -3.45 1.23
N GLY A 19 24.89 -4.07 0.11
CA GLY A 19 25.02 -5.52 -0.08
C GLY A 19 25.91 -5.88 -1.26
N GLU A 20 26.39 -7.12 -1.26
CA GLU A 20 27.12 -7.70 -2.38
C GLU A 20 26.16 -8.28 -3.42
N ALA A 21 26.25 -7.78 -4.66
CA ALA A 21 25.46 -8.29 -5.76
C ALA A 21 25.72 -9.78 -5.98
N LYS A 22 24.64 -10.53 -6.25
CA LYS A 22 24.71 -11.97 -6.46
C LYS A 22 24.42 -12.30 -7.91
N VAL A 23 25.24 -13.16 -8.50
CA VAL A 23 25.09 -13.56 -9.91
C VAL A 23 24.52 -14.98 -9.98
N TYR A 24 23.47 -15.14 -10.77
CA TYR A 24 22.93 -16.45 -11.17
C TYR A 24 23.16 -16.66 -12.66
N HIS A 25 23.31 -17.92 -13.08
CA HIS A 25 23.68 -18.26 -14.44
C HIS A 25 22.55 -19.03 -15.13
N GLY A 26 22.16 -18.58 -16.32
CA GLY A 26 21.08 -19.14 -17.10
C GLY A 26 21.54 -19.77 -18.41
N LEU A 27 20.84 -20.83 -18.84
CA LEU A 27 20.87 -21.36 -20.20
C LEU A 27 19.50 -21.17 -20.86
N ILE A 28 19.46 -20.44 -21.96
CA ILE A 28 18.27 -20.24 -22.77
C ILE A 28 18.29 -21.23 -23.93
N SER A 29 17.29 -22.09 -24.00
CA SER A 29 17.23 -23.19 -24.95
C SER A 29 16.00 -23.15 -25.85
N LYS A 30 16.12 -23.82 -27.01
CA LYS A 30 15.07 -23.84 -28.03
C LYS A 30 14.08 -24.96 -27.81
N VAL A 31 12.80 -24.66 -28.05
CA VAL A 31 11.70 -25.61 -28.22
C VAL A 31 11.04 -25.31 -29.56
N ASN A 32 10.95 -26.31 -30.45
CA ASN A 32 10.41 -26.16 -31.81
C ASN A 32 11.06 -24.99 -32.60
N GLY A 33 12.39 -24.88 -32.52
CA GLY A 33 13.17 -23.89 -33.26
C GLY A 33 13.21 -22.47 -32.68
N ARG A 34 12.45 -22.19 -31.60
CA ARG A 34 12.41 -20.87 -30.94
C ARG A 34 12.94 -20.96 -29.50
N TYR A 35 13.66 -19.96 -29.04
CA TYR A 35 14.08 -19.89 -27.64
C TYR A 35 12.86 -19.70 -26.74
N LYS A 36 12.68 -20.58 -25.77
CA LYS A 36 11.47 -20.63 -24.93
C LYS A 36 11.69 -21.10 -23.50
N VAL A 37 12.86 -21.64 -23.17
CA VAL A 37 13.10 -22.20 -21.83
C VAL A 37 14.36 -21.59 -21.25
N LEU A 38 14.24 -20.99 -20.06
CA LEU A 38 15.34 -20.57 -19.21
C LEU A 38 15.59 -21.64 -18.14
N ARG A 39 16.76 -22.28 -18.18
CA ARG A 39 17.29 -23.04 -17.04
C ARG A 39 18.15 -22.10 -16.20
N LEU A 40 17.73 -21.78 -14.99
CA LEU A 40 18.52 -20.99 -14.05
C LEU A 40 19.32 -21.89 -13.11
N CYS A 41 20.58 -21.55 -12.88
CA CYS A 41 21.52 -22.26 -12.02
C CYS A 41 22.24 -21.30 -11.07
N ARG A 42 22.68 -21.83 -9.92
CA ARG A 42 23.49 -21.07 -8.95
C ARG A 42 24.93 -20.86 -9.43
N SER A 43 25.47 -21.80 -10.19
CA SER A 43 26.86 -21.83 -10.66
C SER A 43 26.95 -21.90 -12.19
N ARG A 44 28.06 -21.40 -12.73
CA ARG A 44 28.32 -21.32 -14.19
C ARG A 44 28.60 -22.68 -14.84
N ASP A 45 28.83 -23.73 -14.05
CA ASP A 45 28.89 -25.11 -14.54
C ASP A 45 27.50 -25.65 -14.94
N TYR A 46 26.42 -24.96 -14.54
CA TYR A 46 25.03 -25.31 -14.80
C TYR A 46 24.56 -26.63 -14.16
N GLU A 47 25.28 -27.11 -13.14
CA GLU A 47 24.94 -28.34 -12.40
C GLU A 47 23.95 -28.08 -11.27
N THR A 48 24.06 -26.92 -10.60
CA THR A 48 23.17 -26.53 -9.51
C THR A 48 21.92 -25.83 -10.05
N VAL A 49 20.98 -26.61 -10.60
CA VAL A 49 19.74 -26.09 -11.18
C VAL A 49 18.79 -25.57 -10.10
N LEU A 50 18.37 -24.32 -10.23
CA LEU A 50 17.39 -23.66 -9.37
C LEU A 50 15.97 -23.72 -9.96
N ALA A 51 15.84 -23.57 -11.28
CA ALA A 51 14.55 -23.63 -11.98
C ALA A 51 14.72 -23.93 -13.47
N ASN A 52 13.67 -24.49 -14.08
CA ASN A 52 13.52 -24.52 -15.55
C ASN A 52 12.16 -23.87 -15.86
N LEU A 53 12.18 -22.73 -16.54
CA LEU A 53 11.01 -21.88 -16.72
C LEU A 53 10.73 -21.64 -18.20
N SER A 54 9.46 -21.69 -18.58
CA SER A 54 8.91 -21.12 -19.81
C SER A 54 8.18 -19.80 -19.51
N PRO A 55 7.94 -18.92 -20.50
CA PRO A 55 7.17 -17.69 -20.26
C PRO A 55 5.83 -17.97 -19.59
N GLY A 56 5.57 -17.28 -18.47
CA GLY A 56 4.43 -17.49 -17.59
C GLY A 56 4.71 -18.35 -16.36
N ASP A 57 5.78 -19.16 -16.36
CA ASP A 57 6.09 -20.06 -15.25
C ASP A 57 6.70 -19.32 -14.07
N TRP A 58 6.27 -19.71 -12.87
CA TRP A 58 6.94 -19.38 -11.61
C TRP A 58 7.89 -20.52 -11.22
N SER A 59 9.07 -20.17 -10.70
CA SER A 59 9.94 -21.13 -10.00
C SER A 59 9.30 -21.59 -8.70
N ASP A 60 9.78 -22.67 -8.08
CA ASP A 60 9.58 -22.87 -6.65
C ASP A 60 10.28 -21.76 -5.84
N TRP A 61 10.03 -21.74 -4.53
CA TRP A 61 10.75 -20.87 -3.62
C TRP A 61 12.23 -21.25 -3.57
N ILE A 62 13.09 -20.27 -3.87
CA ILE A 62 14.54 -20.44 -3.85
C ILE A 62 15.07 -19.79 -2.58
N GLU A 63 15.75 -20.59 -1.77
CA GLU A 63 16.50 -20.09 -0.61
C GLU A 63 17.97 -19.88 -0.97
N ASP A 64 18.53 -18.74 -0.57
CA ASP A 64 19.96 -18.51 -0.69
C ASP A 64 20.50 -17.55 0.38
N THR A 65 21.84 -17.45 0.46
CA THR A 65 22.54 -16.55 1.39
C THR A 65 23.06 -15.32 0.67
N PHE A 66 22.80 -14.15 1.24
CA PHE A 66 23.19 -12.84 0.73
C PHE A 66 24.06 -12.11 1.76
N VAL A 67 25.00 -11.30 1.31
CA VAL A 67 25.82 -10.46 2.21
C VAL A 67 25.22 -9.06 2.21
N ILE A 68 24.66 -8.66 3.35
CA ILE A 68 24.00 -7.36 3.54
C ILE A 68 24.62 -6.70 4.78
N ASN A 69 25.12 -5.47 4.64
CA ASN A 69 25.84 -4.75 5.72
C ASN A 69 27.01 -5.58 6.30
N GLY A 70 27.73 -6.33 5.45
CA GLY A 70 28.84 -7.21 5.86
C GLY A 70 28.41 -8.49 6.59
N ALA A 71 27.12 -8.73 6.78
CA ALA A 71 26.59 -9.93 7.44
C ALA A 71 25.92 -10.87 6.44
N LYS A 72 26.17 -12.17 6.58
CA LYS A 72 25.45 -13.21 5.82
C LYS A 72 24.03 -13.34 6.35
N LYS A 73 23.04 -13.17 5.47
CA LYS A 73 21.61 -13.35 5.75
C LYS A 73 21.02 -14.37 4.79
N ARG A 74 20.26 -15.32 5.32
CA ARG A 74 19.45 -16.23 4.52
C ARG A 74 18.15 -15.53 4.13
N GLY A 75 17.76 -15.67 2.87
CA GLY A 75 16.50 -15.14 2.37
C GLY A 75 15.95 -16.00 1.25
N HIS A 76 14.71 -15.72 0.88
CA HIS A 76 13.96 -16.47 -0.11
C HIS A 76 13.32 -15.55 -1.14
N PHE A 77 13.20 -16.05 -2.36
CA PHE A 77 12.56 -15.35 -3.47
C PHE A 77 11.99 -16.37 -4.47
N ARG A 78 11.09 -15.90 -5.35
CA ARG A 78 10.67 -16.64 -6.55
C ARG A 78 11.02 -15.83 -7.79
N LEU A 79 10.98 -16.54 -8.90
CA LEU A 79 11.19 -15.99 -10.23
C LEU A 79 9.97 -16.28 -11.07
N LYS A 80 9.56 -15.31 -11.87
CA LYS A 80 8.65 -15.56 -12.99
C LYS A 80 9.37 -15.22 -14.28
N LEU A 81 9.40 -16.16 -15.21
CA LEU A 81 9.83 -15.83 -16.56
C LEU A 81 8.70 -15.10 -17.27
N MET A 82 8.85 -13.81 -17.52
CA MET A 82 7.81 -12.98 -18.14
C MET A 82 7.81 -13.16 -19.65
N ASP A 83 8.98 -13.07 -20.28
CA ASP A 83 9.11 -13.16 -21.73
C ASP A 83 10.52 -13.57 -22.17
N ILE A 84 10.61 -14.20 -23.34
CA ILE A 84 11.85 -14.47 -24.09
C ILE A 84 11.59 -14.17 -25.56
N SER A 85 12.42 -13.32 -26.17
CA SER A 85 12.31 -13.05 -27.61
C SER A 85 12.57 -14.32 -28.43
N PRO A 86 11.98 -14.48 -29.62
CA PRO A 86 12.15 -15.70 -30.43
C PRO A 86 13.63 -16.07 -30.74
N ASP A 87 14.51 -15.07 -30.78
CA ASP A 87 15.96 -15.19 -30.99
C ASP A 87 16.77 -15.31 -29.69
N GLY A 88 16.11 -15.25 -28.52
CA GLY A 88 16.69 -15.42 -27.20
C GLY A 88 17.55 -14.25 -26.70
N ARG A 89 17.62 -13.14 -27.45
CA ARG A 89 18.47 -11.99 -27.11
C ARG A 89 17.88 -11.09 -26.04
N ASN A 90 16.56 -11.05 -25.92
CA ASN A 90 15.86 -10.31 -24.88
C ASN A 90 15.15 -11.29 -23.97
N ILE A 91 15.32 -11.10 -22.67
CA ILE A 91 14.65 -11.88 -21.64
C ILE A 91 14.14 -10.92 -20.57
N LYS A 92 12.93 -11.19 -20.08
CA LYS A 92 12.35 -10.49 -18.95
C LYS A 92 12.05 -11.50 -17.85
N VAL A 93 12.75 -11.39 -16.73
CA VAL A 93 12.53 -12.21 -15.54
C VAL A 93 12.08 -11.28 -14.42
N TYR A 94 10.93 -11.55 -13.84
CA TYR A 94 10.50 -10.92 -12.61
C TYR A 94 11.08 -11.69 -11.42
N VAL A 95 11.65 -10.97 -10.46
CA VAL A 95 12.15 -11.51 -9.20
C VAL A 95 11.30 -10.91 -8.10
N THR A 96 10.72 -11.74 -7.24
CA THR A 96 10.01 -11.23 -6.07
C THR A 96 10.98 -10.51 -5.12
N GLN A 97 10.43 -9.80 -4.15
CA GLN A 97 11.20 -9.37 -3.00
C GLN A 97 11.94 -10.55 -2.34
N ASN A 98 13.14 -10.28 -1.84
CA ASN A 98 13.95 -11.22 -1.09
C ASN A 98 13.80 -10.93 0.40
N HIS A 99 13.09 -11.81 1.11
CA HIS A 99 12.74 -11.61 2.52
C HIS A 99 13.65 -12.44 3.43
N PRO A 100 14.10 -11.89 4.56
CA PRO A 100 14.88 -12.65 5.52
C PRO A 100 14.00 -13.71 6.19
N ILE A 101 14.59 -14.87 6.49
CA ILE A 101 13.88 -15.97 7.18
C ILE A 101 13.62 -15.70 8.68
N GLN A 102 14.15 -14.60 9.22
CA GLN A 102 14.10 -14.23 10.65
C GLN A 102 14.02 -12.71 10.80
N GLY A 103 13.60 -12.25 11.98
CA GLY A 103 13.66 -10.84 12.39
C GLY A 103 12.44 -9.99 12.02
N TYR A 104 11.36 -10.62 11.53
CA TYR A 104 10.10 -9.95 11.19
C TYR A 104 8.93 -10.33 12.13
N THR A 105 9.19 -11.08 13.20
CA THR A 105 8.19 -11.48 14.20
C THR A 105 8.62 -11.13 15.60
N THR A 106 7.63 -10.94 16.47
CA THR A 106 7.80 -10.90 17.92
C THR A 106 6.83 -11.93 18.53
N PRO A 107 7.32 -12.95 19.26
CA PRO A 107 8.72 -13.21 19.56
C PRO A 107 9.52 -13.72 18.32
N PRO A 108 10.86 -13.60 18.29
CA PRO A 108 11.66 -13.86 17.08
C PRO A 108 11.64 -15.31 16.57
N GLU A 109 11.47 -16.29 17.46
CA GLU A 109 11.43 -17.72 17.11
C GLU A 109 10.24 -18.08 16.21
N LEU A 110 9.18 -17.27 16.25
CA LEU A 110 7.96 -17.49 15.45
C LEU A 110 8.24 -17.43 13.94
N ALA A 111 9.18 -16.57 13.51
CA ALA A 111 9.59 -16.49 12.11
C ALA A 111 10.12 -17.84 11.59
N ALA A 112 11.02 -18.48 12.35
CA ALA A 112 11.57 -19.78 11.98
C ALA A 112 10.52 -20.90 12.03
N GLU A 113 9.59 -20.83 12.99
CA GLU A 113 8.45 -21.75 13.10
C GLU A 113 7.52 -21.64 11.87
N LEU A 114 7.09 -20.44 11.51
CA LEU A 114 6.25 -20.19 10.33
C LEU A 114 6.97 -20.56 9.04
N TYR A 115 8.25 -20.19 8.89
CA TYR A 115 9.03 -20.55 7.72
C TYR A 115 9.08 -22.07 7.50
N LYS A 116 9.32 -22.83 8.56
CA LYS A 116 9.42 -24.29 8.49
C LYS A 116 8.09 -24.99 8.17
N ASN A 117 6.98 -24.47 8.69
CA ASN A 117 5.69 -25.18 8.65
C ASN A 117 4.69 -24.62 7.63
N VAL A 118 4.81 -23.34 7.30
CA VAL A 118 3.93 -22.62 6.37
C VAL A 118 4.71 -22.29 5.11
N GLY A 119 5.91 -21.72 5.28
CA GLY A 119 6.78 -21.35 4.19
C GLY A 119 7.20 -19.88 4.24
N PRO A 120 7.74 -19.37 3.13
CA PRO A 120 8.34 -18.04 3.06
C PRO A 120 7.35 -16.88 3.13
N PHE A 121 7.73 -15.84 3.88
CA PHE A 121 7.00 -14.58 4.02
C PHE A 121 7.06 -13.69 2.77
N GLN A 122 5.94 -13.06 2.43
CA GLN A 122 5.82 -12.04 1.39
C GLN A 122 5.21 -10.77 1.99
N GLU A 123 6.02 -9.75 2.24
CA GLU A 123 5.57 -8.54 2.95
C GLU A 123 4.76 -7.59 2.06
N TYR A 124 5.35 -7.15 0.94
CA TYR A 124 4.78 -6.07 0.15
C TYR A 124 4.10 -6.60 -1.11
N THR A 125 2.88 -6.13 -1.33
CA THR A 125 2.09 -6.47 -2.51
C THR A 125 1.69 -5.23 -3.32
N GLY A 126 2.31 -4.07 -3.09
CA GLY A 126 1.91 -2.83 -3.76
C GLY A 126 2.02 -2.87 -5.29
N PRO A 127 1.31 -1.99 -6.00
CA PRO A 127 1.15 -1.99 -7.46
C PRO A 127 2.32 -1.38 -8.24
N GLN A 128 3.41 -0.95 -7.59
CA GLN A 128 4.49 -0.19 -8.23
C GLN A 128 5.16 -0.98 -9.35
N ASP A 129 5.34 -2.29 -9.18
CA ASP A 129 5.92 -3.16 -10.21
C ASP A 129 5.03 -3.21 -11.47
N LEU A 130 3.70 -3.19 -11.28
CA LEU A 130 2.73 -3.12 -12.38
C LEU A 130 2.79 -1.76 -13.08
N TRP A 131 2.76 -0.65 -12.33
CA TRP A 131 2.79 0.71 -12.88
C TRP A 131 4.09 1.05 -13.60
N ASN A 132 5.21 0.49 -13.15
CA ASN A 132 6.49 0.59 -13.85
C ASN A 132 6.57 -0.29 -15.10
N GLY A 133 5.51 -1.08 -15.39
CA GLY A 133 5.46 -2.01 -16.51
C GLY A 133 6.38 -3.22 -16.35
N TRP A 134 6.86 -3.52 -15.13
CA TRP A 134 7.73 -4.66 -14.85
C TRP A 134 6.96 -5.97 -14.86
N ILE A 135 5.69 -5.94 -14.46
CA ILE A 135 4.78 -7.09 -14.49
C ILE A 135 3.47 -6.73 -15.21
N ASP A 136 2.73 -7.76 -15.61
CA ASP A 136 1.37 -7.59 -16.13
C ASP A 136 0.33 -7.73 -15.02
N LEU A 137 -0.91 -7.34 -15.31
CA LEU A 137 -2.03 -7.40 -14.35
C LEU A 137 -2.28 -8.83 -13.84
N LYS A 138 -2.09 -9.84 -14.70
CA LYS A 138 -2.21 -11.25 -14.32
C LYS A 138 -1.19 -11.62 -13.24
N THR A 139 0.05 -11.18 -13.38
CA THR A 139 1.14 -11.44 -12.44
C THR A 139 0.91 -10.71 -11.12
N GLN A 140 0.42 -9.47 -11.14
CA GLN A 140 0.01 -8.77 -9.91
C GLN A 140 -1.04 -9.58 -9.14
N TRP A 141 -2.01 -10.16 -9.86
CA TRP A 141 -3.05 -10.99 -9.25
C TRP A 141 -2.53 -12.30 -8.65
N GLU A 142 -1.58 -12.95 -9.34
CA GLU A 142 -0.90 -14.14 -8.81
C GLU A 142 -0.10 -13.82 -7.54
N ILE A 143 0.51 -12.63 -7.45
CA ILE A 143 1.18 -12.14 -6.23
C ILE A 143 0.17 -11.99 -5.09
N TYR A 144 -0.99 -11.35 -5.33
CA TYR A 144 -2.04 -11.26 -4.31
C TYR A 144 -2.53 -12.62 -3.84
N ARG A 145 -2.82 -13.53 -4.77
CA ARG A 145 -3.25 -14.89 -4.43
C ARG A 145 -2.21 -15.63 -3.60
N SER A 146 -0.92 -15.50 -3.95
CA SER A 146 0.19 -16.08 -3.18
C SER A 146 0.22 -15.52 -1.76
N HIS A 147 0.12 -14.20 -1.60
CA HIS A 147 0.13 -13.53 -0.29
C HIS A 147 -1.08 -13.93 0.56
N VAL A 148 -2.29 -13.89 0.01
CA VAL A 148 -3.52 -14.25 0.74
C VAL A 148 -3.47 -15.72 1.18
N ASN A 149 -3.00 -16.63 0.32
CA ASN A 149 -2.81 -18.03 0.69
C ASN A 149 -1.79 -18.22 1.80
N TYR A 150 -0.70 -17.45 1.79
CA TYR A 150 0.28 -17.45 2.87
C TYR A 150 -0.34 -16.98 4.19
N MET A 151 -1.09 -15.87 4.17
CA MET A 151 -1.77 -15.33 5.35
C MET A 151 -2.79 -16.33 5.92
N LYS A 152 -3.62 -16.94 5.06
CA LYS A 152 -4.54 -18.03 5.42
C LYS A 152 -3.81 -19.19 6.11
N SER A 153 -2.67 -19.60 5.55
CA SER A 153 -1.89 -20.72 6.07
C SER A 153 -1.23 -20.39 7.41
N CYS A 154 -0.76 -19.15 7.59
CA CYS A 154 -0.26 -18.66 8.87
C CYS A 154 -1.37 -18.67 9.93
N MET A 155 -2.53 -18.11 9.61
CA MET A 155 -3.69 -18.09 10.52
C MET A 155 -4.09 -19.50 10.96
N ASN A 156 -4.29 -20.42 10.01
CA ASN A 156 -4.58 -21.82 10.29
C ASN A 156 -3.53 -22.47 11.22
N TYR A 157 -2.25 -22.27 10.92
CA TYR A 157 -1.16 -22.85 11.70
C TYR A 157 -1.15 -22.32 13.14
N LEU A 158 -1.28 -21.00 13.30
CA LEU A 158 -1.21 -20.32 14.58
C LEU A 158 -2.42 -20.62 15.46
N LEU A 159 -3.64 -20.56 14.90
CA LEU A 159 -4.88 -20.87 15.63
C LEU A 159 -4.92 -22.33 16.12
N LYS A 160 -4.36 -23.27 15.36
CA LYS A 160 -4.31 -24.69 15.76
C LYS A 160 -3.29 -25.04 16.85
N ARG A 161 -2.23 -24.25 17.03
CA ARG A 161 -1.05 -24.68 17.81
C ARG A 161 -0.70 -23.79 18.99
N LYS A 162 -1.34 -22.64 19.12
CA LYS A 162 -1.11 -21.71 20.22
C LYS A 162 -2.46 -21.40 20.86
N SER A 163 -2.43 -21.02 22.13
CA SER A 163 -3.59 -20.46 22.82
C SER A 163 -3.65 -18.96 22.57
N TRP A 164 -4.85 -18.45 22.34
CA TRP A 164 -5.08 -17.05 22.04
C TRP A 164 -6.25 -16.53 22.85
N ASP A 165 -6.05 -15.40 23.53
CA ASP A 165 -7.16 -14.58 24.04
C ASP A 165 -7.64 -13.61 22.95
N ILE A 166 -6.72 -13.15 22.09
CA ILE A 166 -6.98 -12.28 20.94
C ILE A 166 -6.07 -12.70 19.79
N PHE A 167 -6.66 -12.87 18.60
CA PHE A 167 -5.93 -13.04 17.34
C PHE A 167 -6.37 -11.95 16.35
N VAL A 168 -5.43 -11.17 15.82
CA VAL A 168 -5.70 -10.10 14.85
C VAL A 168 -4.89 -10.34 13.58
N MET A 169 -5.56 -10.24 12.44
CA MET A 169 -4.93 -10.32 11.13
C MET A 169 -5.43 -9.18 10.24
N GLN A 170 -4.50 -8.50 9.59
CA GLN A 170 -4.79 -7.54 8.52
C GLN A 170 -4.30 -8.11 7.19
N CYS A 171 -5.10 -7.97 6.13
CA CYS A 171 -4.76 -8.44 4.79
C CYS A 171 -4.96 -7.31 3.78
N HIS A 172 -3.86 -6.73 3.29
CA HIS A 172 -3.86 -5.49 2.48
C HIS A 172 -4.30 -5.62 1.01
N PRO A 173 -4.11 -6.74 0.27
CA PRO A 173 -4.34 -6.78 -1.19
C PRO A 173 -5.64 -6.22 -1.74
N LEU A 174 -6.74 -6.26 -0.98
CA LEU A 174 -8.04 -5.72 -1.39
C LEU A 174 -7.95 -4.21 -1.68
N ASP A 175 -7.32 -3.46 -0.79
CA ASP A 175 -7.12 -2.01 -0.94
C ASP A 175 -6.32 -1.67 -2.20
N TYR A 176 -5.16 -2.31 -2.39
CA TYR A 176 -4.37 -2.12 -3.61
C TYR A 176 -5.11 -2.50 -4.89
N ALA A 177 -5.91 -3.55 -4.87
CA ALA A 177 -6.69 -3.92 -6.04
C ALA A 177 -7.71 -2.85 -6.39
N GLN A 178 -8.38 -2.25 -5.40
CA GLN A 178 -9.29 -1.14 -5.63
C GLN A 178 -8.53 0.00 -6.32
N HIS A 179 -7.39 0.46 -5.79
CA HIS A 179 -6.57 1.50 -6.42
C HIS A 179 -6.23 1.24 -7.90
N ILE A 180 -5.94 -0.01 -8.26
CA ILE A 180 -5.56 -0.42 -9.63
C ILE A 180 -6.76 -0.43 -10.58
N VAL A 181 -7.89 -1.03 -10.19
CA VAL A 181 -8.97 -1.39 -11.13
C VAL A 181 -10.20 -0.50 -11.04
N TRP A 182 -10.33 0.38 -10.04
CA TRP A 182 -11.56 1.15 -9.82
C TRP A 182 -11.96 2.01 -11.03
N ALA A 183 -11.00 2.68 -11.67
CA ALA A 183 -11.24 3.42 -12.91
C ALA A 183 -11.71 2.55 -14.09
N GLY A 184 -11.46 1.25 -14.06
CA GLY A 184 -11.96 0.28 -15.04
C GLY A 184 -13.37 -0.22 -14.74
N ILE A 185 -13.87 0.06 -13.54
CA ILE A 185 -15.18 -0.36 -13.04
C ILE A 185 -16.19 0.79 -13.09
N ASP A 186 -15.78 2.00 -12.71
CA ASP A 186 -16.67 3.15 -12.56
C ASP A 186 -16.75 3.98 -13.85
N PRO A 187 -17.95 4.13 -14.46
CA PRO A 187 -18.16 4.94 -15.66
C PRO A 187 -17.81 6.43 -15.51
N GLY A 188 -17.65 6.92 -14.27
CA GLY A 188 -17.23 8.28 -13.97
C GLY A 188 -15.77 8.58 -14.30
N HIS A 189 -14.92 7.56 -14.50
CA HIS A 189 -13.52 7.79 -14.86
C HIS A 189 -13.33 7.92 -16.38
N PRO A 190 -12.54 8.87 -16.90
CA PRO A 190 -12.42 9.06 -18.36
C PRO A 190 -11.62 7.95 -19.10
N ASP A 191 -10.99 7.01 -18.38
CA ASP A 191 -10.40 5.79 -18.97
C ASP A 191 -11.34 4.57 -18.91
N TYR A 192 -12.56 4.73 -18.40
CA TYR A 192 -13.53 3.65 -18.34
C TYR A 192 -13.84 3.12 -19.75
N ASP A 193 -13.77 1.81 -19.89
CA ASP A 193 -14.08 1.09 -21.11
C ASP A 193 -15.12 0.01 -20.78
N PRO A 194 -16.39 0.15 -21.24
CA PRO A 194 -17.44 -0.79 -20.92
C PRO A 194 -17.16 -2.22 -21.41
N GLU A 195 -16.34 -2.39 -22.45
CA GLU A 195 -15.96 -3.73 -22.94
C GLU A 195 -14.99 -4.45 -21.99
N LYS A 196 -14.33 -3.73 -21.10
CA LYS A 196 -13.39 -4.27 -20.10
C LYS A 196 -13.95 -4.30 -18.68
N ALA A 197 -15.11 -3.70 -18.44
CA ALA A 197 -15.69 -3.58 -17.10
C ALA A 197 -15.84 -4.94 -16.41
N ASP A 198 -16.35 -5.96 -17.10
CA ASP A 198 -16.51 -7.32 -16.57
C ASP A 198 -15.17 -7.96 -16.16
N GLN A 199 -14.09 -7.67 -16.89
CA GLN A 199 -12.75 -8.14 -16.53
C GLN A 199 -12.31 -7.54 -15.19
N TYR A 200 -12.49 -6.23 -15.00
CA TYR A 200 -12.08 -5.55 -13.77
C TYR A 200 -12.98 -5.91 -12.58
N TRP A 201 -14.29 -6.07 -12.81
CA TRP A 201 -15.21 -6.61 -11.82
C TRP A 201 -14.85 -8.04 -11.42
N GLY A 202 -14.50 -8.90 -12.39
CA GLY A 202 -14.06 -10.26 -12.12
C GLY A 202 -12.80 -10.30 -11.25
N ILE A 203 -11.84 -9.40 -11.51
CA ILE A 203 -10.66 -9.23 -10.67
C ILE A 203 -11.09 -8.82 -9.25
N LEU A 204 -11.82 -7.71 -9.08
CA LEU A 204 -12.20 -7.26 -7.74
C LEU A 204 -13.01 -8.33 -6.97
N GLY A 205 -13.95 -9.00 -7.64
CA GLY A 205 -14.76 -10.08 -7.08
C GLY A 205 -13.93 -11.29 -6.63
N ASP A 206 -12.92 -11.69 -7.39
CA ASP A 206 -11.99 -12.75 -7.01
C ASP A 206 -11.30 -12.44 -5.66
N LEU A 207 -10.90 -11.19 -5.40
CA LEU A 207 -10.24 -10.83 -4.14
C LEU A 207 -11.21 -10.79 -2.97
N TYR A 208 -12.43 -10.28 -3.16
CA TYR A 208 -13.47 -10.41 -2.16
C TYR A 208 -13.75 -11.89 -1.83
N GLY A 209 -13.75 -12.76 -2.83
CA GLY A 209 -13.82 -14.22 -2.62
C GLY A 209 -12.64 -14.77 -1.83
N MET A 210 -11.43 -14.25 -2.02
CA MET A 210 -10.28 -14.62 -1.19
C MET A 210 -10.42 -14.13 0.26
N MET A 211 -10.98 -12.94 0.49
CA MET A 211 -11.26 -12.44 1.85
C MET A 211 -12.33 -13.29 2.54
N ASP A 212 -13.36 -13.70 1.82
CA ASP A 212 -14.39 -14.64 2.33
C ASP A 212 -13.77 -15.97 2.77
N LEU A 213 -12.83 -16.53 1.98
CA LEU A 213 -12.08 -17.74 2.37
C LEU A 213 -11.23 -17.56 3.63
N LEU A 214 -10.69 -16.35 3.87
CA LEU A 214 -9.97 -16.05 5.12
C LEU A 214 -10.95 -16.04 6.31
N ILE A 215 -12.11 -15.42 6.16
CA ILE A 215 -13.15 -15.42 7.19
C ILE A 215 -13.59 -16.86 7.48
N GLY A 216 -13.84 -17.66 6.43
CA GLY A 216 -14.18 -19.08 6.56
C GLY A 216 -13.13 -19.88 7.32
N GLU A 217 -11.84 -19.68 7.01
CA GLU A 217 -10.74 -20.32 7.75
C GLU A 217 -10.72 -19.91 9.22
N ALA A 218 -10.97 -18.64 9.56
CA ALA A 218 -11.05 -18.22 10.95
C ALA A 218 -12.21 -18.90 11.69
N LEU A 219 -13.37 -19.02 11.03
CA LEU A 219 -14.56 -19.66 11.59
C LEU A 219 -14.36 -21.15 11.91
N GLU A 220 -13.49 -21.86 11.18
CA GLU A 220 -13.16 -23.28 11.45
C GLU A 220 -12.46 -23.50 12.80
N HIS A 221 -11.86 -22.46 13.39
CA HIS A 221 -11.15 -22.53 14.68
C HIS A 221 -11.95 -21.90 15.84
N THR A 222 -13.24 -21.66 15.65
CA THR A 222 -14.10 -21.04 16.67
C THR A 222 -14.80 -22.08 17.55
N SER A 223 -15.06 -21.70 18.80
CA SER A 223 -15.94 -22.40 19.75
C SER A 223 -17.15 -21.54 20.11
N GLU A 224 -18.08 -22.07 20.90
CA GLU A 224 -19.31 -21.37 21.30
C GLU A 224 -19.08 -20.05 22.04
N ASP A 225 -17.91 -19.87 22.65
CA ASP A 225 -17.44 -18.71 23.41
C ASP A 225 -16.55 -17.75 22.60
N THR A 226 -16.30 -18.02 21.32
CA THR A 226 -15.42 -17.20 20.49
C THR A 226 -16.16 -16.04 19.82
N PHE A 227 -15.57 -14.85 19.86
CA PHE A 227 -15.98 -13.73 19.03
C PHE A 227 -15.14 -13.65 17.75
N VAL A 228 -15.80 -13.46 16.61
CA VAL A 228 -15.16 -13.16 15.33
C VAL A 228 -15.59 -11.78 14.88
N VAL A 229 -14.63 -10.90 14.62
CA VAL A 229 -14.86 -9.55 14.13
C VAL A 229 -14.19 -9.36 12.78
N VAL A 230 -14.96 -8.83 11.84
CA VAL A 230 -14.47 -8.36 10.54
C VAL A 230 -14.68 -6.86 10.51
N ALA A 231 -13.60 -6.11 10.38
CA ALA A 231 -13.62 -4.66 10.29
C ALA A 231 -12.72 -4.22 9.13
N GLY A 232 -13.19 -3.25 8.34
CA GLY A 232 -12.31 -2.49 7.46
C GLY A 232 -11.79 -1.23 8.16
N ASP A 233 -10.69 -0.69 7.67
CA ASP A 233 -10.06 0.54 8.13
C ASP A 233 -10.64 1.78 7.46
N HIS A 234 -11.01 1.69 6.19
CA HIS A 234 -11.70 2.77 5.46
C HIS A 234 -12.52 2.23 4.29
N GLY A 235 -13.31 3.12 3.69
CA GLY A 235 -13.94 2.89 2.40
C GLY A 235 -13.03 3.33 1.25
N HIS A 236 -13.61 3.63 0.09
CA HIS A 236 -12.86 3.96 -1.12
C HIS A 236 -13.65 4.90 -2.03
N GLU A 237 -12.98 5.84 -2.68
CA GLU A 237 -13.61 6.81 -3.57
C GLU A 237 -12.81 7.00 -4.86
N LEU A 238 -13.51 6.96 -6.01
CA LEU A 238 -12.92 7.28 -7.31
C LEU A 238 -12.43 8.75 -7.34
N TYR A 239 -11.24 8.95 -7.90
CA TYR A 239 -10.81 10.27 -8.33
C TYR A 239 -10.23 10.26 -9.74
N THR A 240 -10.42 11.36 -10.46
CA THR A 240 -9.99 11.53 -11.85
C THR A 240 -8.81 12.48 -11.98
N LYS A 241 -8.52 13.24 -10.92
CA LYS A 241 -7.43 14.22 -10.88
C LYS A 241 -6.70 14.23 -9.54
N THR A 242 -5.39 14.21 -9.60
CA THR A 242 -4.49 14.42 -8.46
C THR A 242 -4.16 15.91 -8.31
N LEU A 243 -4.25 16.41 -7.08
CA LEU A 243 -3.94 17.77 -6.67
C LEU A 243 -2.57 17.84 -5.98
N PHE A 244 -1.60 18.46 -6.63
CA PHE A 244 -0.23 18.62 -6.12
C PHE A 244 -0.07 19.94 -5.37
N ILE A 245 -0.33 19.93 -4.06
CA ILE A 245 -0.23 21.12 -3.21
C ILE A 245 1.18 21.71 -3.20
N ASN A 246 2.24 20.88 -3.18
CA ASN A 246 3.60 21.40 -3.21
C ASN A 246 3.93 22.14 -4.53
N ASN A 247 3.32 21.75 -5.66
CA ASN A 247 3.41 22.53 -6.90
C ASN A 247 2.70 23.89 -6.78
N LEU A 248 1.57 23.96 -6.09
CA LEU A 248 0.88 25.24 -5.81
C LEU A 248 1.76 26.14 -4.92
N LEU A 249 2.32 25.59 -3.84
CA LEU A 249 3.19 26.33 -2.92
C LEU A 249 4.45 26.83 -3.63
N LEU A 250 5.04 26.04 -4.52
CA LEU A 250 6.16 26.47 -5.39
C LEU A 250 5.76 27.67 -6.26
N LYS A 251 4.61 27.58 -6.95
CA LYS A 251 4.11 28.68 -7.81
C LYS A 251 3.85 29.97 -7.05
N LYS A 252 3.43 29.88 -5.79
CA LYS A 252 3.14 31.03 -4.92
C LYS A 252 4.35 31.52 -4.12
N GLY A 253 5.52 30.90 -4.31
CA GLY A 253 6.77 31.25 -3.62
C GLY A 253 6.77 30.93 -2.12
N LEU A 254 5.89 30.03 -1.68
CA LEU A 254 5.79 29.58 -0.28
C LEU A 254 6.67 28.35 0.01
N LEU A 255 6.95 27.56 -1.02
CA LEU A 255 7.93 26.47 -1.01
C LEU A 255 9.03 26.79 -2.02
N VAL A 256 10.26 26.46 -1.69
CA VAL A 256 11.41 26.57 -2.60
C VAL A 256 12.07 25.21 -2.69
N ALA A 257 12.11 24.64 -3.89
CA ALA A 257 12.77 23.37 -4.14
C ALA A 257 13.44 23.36 -5.51
N GLN A 258 14.51 22.58 -5.65
CA GLN A 258 15.27 22.42 -6.89
C GLN A 258 15.47 20.95 -7.22
N LYS A 259 15.44 20.59 -8.49
CA LYS A 259 15.69 19.21 -8.92
C LYS A 259 17.19 18.92 -8.86
N ASN A 260 17.58 17.95 -8.05
CA ASN A 260 18.91 17.36 -8.11
C ASN A 260 19.01 16.52 -9.39
N LEU A 261 19.92 16.90 -10.28
CA LEU A 261 20.07 16.25 -11.59
C LEU A 261 20.71 14.86 -11.52
N GLN A 262 21.41 14.54 -10.43
CA GLN A 262 22.04 13.24 -10.23
C GLN A 262 21.02 12.22 -9.75
N THR A 263 20.18 12.60 -8.79
CA THR A 263 19.19 11.69 -8.18
C THR A 263 17.83 11.76 -8.89
N GLY A 264 17.56 12.86 -9.61
CA GLY A 264 16.25 13.15 -10.17
C GLY A 264 15.23 13.66 -9.14
N ASN A 265 15.58 13.72 -7.85
CA ASN A 265 14.69 14.14 -6.78
C ASN A 265 14.64 15.67 -6.66
N PHE A 266 13.54 16.21 -6.15
CA PHE A 266 13.51 17.60 -5.70
C PHE A 266 14.13 17.71 -4.30
N GLU A 267 14.88 18.77 -4.04
CA GLU A 267 15.47 19.09 -2.74
C GLU A 267 14.91 20.42 -2.26
N ILE A 268 14.39 20.45 -1.04
CA ILE A 268 13.75 21.63 -0.46
C ILE A 268 14.81 22.55 0.17
N ASP A 269 14.78 23.83 -0.19
CA ASP A 269 15.51 24.89 0.48
C ASP A 269 14.70 25.39 1.69
N TRP A 270 14.91 24.72 2.83
CA TRP A 270 14.23 25.03 4.08
C TRP A 270 14.50 26.44 4.60
N SER A 271 15.62 27.06 4.24
CA SER A 271 15.96 28.42 4.69
C SER A 271 15.09 29.50 4.02
N ARG A 272 14.40 29.13 2.93
CA ARG A 272 13.57 30.03 2.12
C ARG A 272 12.13 29.57 1.98
N SER A 273 11.80 28.38 2.49
CA SER A 273 10.46 27.80 2.41
C SER A 273 9.65 28.15 3.67
N LYS A 274 8.47 28.72 3.49
CA LYS A 274 7.54 29.10 4.57
C LYS A 274 6.53 28.00 4.90
N ALA A 275 6.13 27.20 3.92
CA ALA A 275 5.16 26.13 4.10
C ALA A 275 5.44 24.95 3.16
N PHE A 276 5.01 23.76 3.55
CA PHE A 276 5.15 22.53 2.78
C PHE A 276 3.98 21.58 3.08
N ALA A 277 3.49 20.87 2.07
CA ALA A 277 2.53 19.80 2.26
C ALA A 277 3.23 18.47 2.48
N ALA A 278 2.81 17.75 3.51
CA ALA A 278 3.36 16.44 3.88
C ALA A 278 2.24 15.56 4.43
N GLY A 279 2.39 14.23 4.27
CA GLY A 279 1.26 13.31 4.45
C GLY A 279 0.09 13.62 3.50
N HIS A 280 -1.02 12.92 3.67
CA HIS A 280 -2.10 12.90 2.67
C HIS A 280 -2.84 14.24 2.51
N ILE A 281 -3.07 14.97 3.61
CA ILE A 281 -4.06 16.06 3.69
C ILE A 281 -3.59 17.29 4.46
N SER A 282 -2.29 17.40 4.74
CA SER A 282 -1.74 18.38 5.69
C SER A 282 -0.75 19.34 5.05
N ILE A 283 -0.88 20.62 5.39
CA ILE A 283 0.12 21.67 5.14
C ILE A 283 0.71 22.10 6.47
N PHE A 284 2.03 22.04 6.54
CA PHE A 284 2.83 22.48 7.67
C PHE A 284 3.48 23.84 7.36
N VAL A 285 3.48 24.72 8.34
CA VAL A 285 4.25 25.96 8.34
C VAL A 285 5.65 25.66 8.88
N ASN A 286 6.68 26.16 8.22
CA ASN A 286 8.07 26.07 8.68
C ASN A 286 8.31 27.07 9.83
N LEU A 287 7.73 26.75 10.99
CA LEU A 287 7.60 27.61 12.16
C LEU A 287 8.88 27.64 12.99
N LYS A 288 9.32 28.84 13.35
CA LYS A 288 10.51 29.05 14.17
C LYS A 288 10.31 28.47 15.56
N GLY A 289 11.20 27.55 15.96
CA GLY A 289 11.18 26.90 17.27
C GLY A 289 10.45 25.55 17.29
N ARG A 290 9.77 25.16 16.21
CA ARG A 290 9.20 23.82 16.04
C ARG A 290 9.95 23.03 14.97
N GLU A 291 10.19 23.64 13.81
CA GLU A 291 10.93 23.02 12.71
C GLU A 291 12.43 23.30 12.83
N PRO A 292 13.31 22.33 12.50
CA PRO A 292 14.76 22.50 12.64
C PRO A 292 15.35 23.72 11.91
N LYS A 293 14.71 24.14 10.81
CA LYS A 293 15.10 25.31 10.00
C LYS A 293 13.94 26.31 9.87
N GLY A 294 13.10 26.40 10.89
CA GLY A 294 11.93 27.28 10.95
C GLY A 294 12.25 28.76 10.73
N ILE A 295 11.57 29.39 9.78
CA ILE A 295 11.76 30.81 9.42
C ILE A 295 10.55 31.70 9.71
N VAL A 296 9.35 31.11 9.81
CA VAL A 296 8.11 31.86 10.09
C VAL A 296 8.04 32.12 11.59
N LYS A 297 7.84 33.36 12.01
CA LYS A 297 7.72 33.68 13.44
C LYS A 297 6.37 33.23 13.98
N PRO A 298 6.29 32.72 15.23
CA PRO A 298 5.01 32.52 15.89
C PRO A 298 4.28 33.86 16.12
N GLY A 299 2.95 33.80 16.28
CA GLY A 299 2.09 34.99 16.39
C GLY A 299 1.52 35.41 15.04
N ASP A 300 1.43 36.72 14.80
CA ASP A 300 0.72 37.29 13.65
C ASP A 300 1.22 36.76 12.29
N GLU A 301 2.54 36.62 12.10
CA GLU A 301 3.09 36.09 10.82
C GLU A 301 2.61 34.66 10.55
N TYR A 302 2.50 33.84 11.59
CA TYR A 302 1.99 32.47 11.47
C TYR A 302 0.48 32.48 11.15
N GLU A 303 -0.32 33.29 11.84
CA GLU A 303 -1.76 33.40 11.59
C GLU A 303 -2.09 33.93 10.20
N GLU A 304 -1.39 34.98 9.75
CA GLU A 304 -1.53 35.54 8.41
C GLU A 304 -1.16 34.52 7.33
N LEU A 305 -0.10 33.72 7.57
CA LEU A 305 0.27 32.68 6.64
C LEU A 305 -0.77 31.55 6.60
N ARG A 306 -1.31 31.13 7.73
CA ARG A 306 -2.41 30.13 7.76
C ARG A 306 -3.61 30.62 6.98
N GLU A 307 -4.02 31.86 7.20
CA GLU A 307 -5.15 32.46 6.48
C GLU A 307 -4.87 32.55 4.97
N ARG A 308 -3.65 32.93 4.59
CA ARG A 308 -3.22 32.92 3.19
C ARG A 308 -3.27 31.52 2.57
N LEU A 309 -2.83 30.50 3.30
CA LEU A 309 -2.86 29.11 2.84
C LEU A 309 -4.30 28.61 2.63
N ILE A 310 -5.20 28.93 3.57
CA ILE A 310 -6.62 28.59 3.48
C ILE A 310 -7.25 29.23 2.22
N ASN A 311 -7.03 30.52 2.01
CA ASN A 311 -7.54 31.22 0.83
C ASN A 311 -6.96 30.66 -0.47
N LEU A 312 -5.66 30.35 -0.50
CA LEU A 312 -5.02 29.72 -1.66
C LEU A 312 -5.63 28.37 -2.02
N LEU A 313 -6.06 27.58 -1.03
CA LEU A 313 -6.73 26.30 -1.24
C LEU A 313 -8.14 26.48 -1.81
N TYR A 314 -8.92 27.41 -1.27
CA TYR A 314 -10.27 27.71 -1.80
C TYR A 314 -10.24 28.35 -3.19
N ASP A 315 -9.19 29.10 -3.52
CA ASP A 315 -9.01 29.73 -4.84
C ASP A 315 -8.65 28.72 -5.96
N ILE A 316 -8.30 27.48 -5.63
CA ILE A 316 -7.97 26.47 -6.65
C ILE A 316 -9.22 26.20 -7.48
N LYS A 317 -9.07 26.30 -8.80
CA LYS A 317 -10.11 25.98 -9.77
C LYS A 317 -9.55 25.04 -10.82
N ASP A 318 -10.23 23.94 -11.05
CA ASP A 318 -9.95 23.07 -12.20
C ASP A 318 -10.36 23.80 -13.48
N GLU A 319 -9.40 24.00 -14.38
CA GLU A 319 -9.62 24.74 -15.63
C GLU A 319 -10.57 24.00 -16.58
N GLU A 320 -10.59 22.67 -16.54
CA GLU A 320 -11.42 21.85 -17.45
C GLU A 320 -12.86 21.71 -16.95
N THR A 321 -13.06 21.45 -15.65
CA THR A 321 -14.40 21.24 -15.07
C THR A 321 -15.00 22.50 -14.46
N HIS A 322 -14.20 23.55 -14.28
CA HIS A 322 -14.53 24.77 -13.55
C HIS A 322 -14.93 24.58 -12.08
N GLN A 323 -14.68 23.39 -11.51
CA GLN A 323 -14.97 23.09 -10.12
C GLN A 323 -13.82 23.48 -9.19
N HIS A 324 -14.14 23.72 -7.92
CA HIS A 324 -13.16 23.85 -6.85
C HIS A 324 -12.89 22.46 -6.24
N PRO A 325 -11.62 21.97 -6.28
CA PRO A 325 -11.28 20.61 -5.84
C PRO A 325 -11.23 20.49 -4.32
N ILE A 326 -11.23 21.60 -3.58
CA ILE A 326 -11.25 21.60 -2.11
C ILE A 326 -12.70 21.62 -1.62
N LYS A 327 -13.04 20.64 -0.77
CA LYS A 327 -14.34 20.52 -0.09
C LYS A 327 -14.36 21.36 1.18
N CYS A 328 -13.31 21.26 1.98
CA CYS A 328 -13.19 21.94 3.27
C CYS A 328 -11.71 22.14 3.62
N VAL A 329 -11.43 23.21 4.36
CA VAL A 329 -10.12 23.49 4.96
C VAL A 329 -10.35 23.85 6.42
N CYS A 330 -9.59 23.22 7.31
CA CYS A 330 -9.62 23.44 8.74
C CYS A 330 -8.23 23.83 9.24
N ARG A 331 -8.19 24.67 10.28
CA ARG A 331 -7.03 24.79 11.15
C ARG A 331 -6.99 23.57 12.07
N LYS A 332 -5.81 23.15 12.48
CA LYS A 332 -5.66 21.96 13.34
C LYS A 332 -6.49 21.99 14.61
N GLU A 333 -6.67 23.17 15.22
CA GLU A 333 -7.42 23.31 16.47
C GLU A 333 -8.93 23.03 16.29
N GLU A 334 -9.44 23.09 15.06
CA GLU A 334 -10.83 22.77 14.73
C GLU A 334 -11.08 21.26 14.60
N LEU A 335 -10.01 20.47 14.48
CA LEU A 335 -10.04 19.04 14.19
C LEU A 335 -10.00 18.14 15.42
N ASP A 336 -9.72 18.69 16.61
CA ASP A 336 -9.77 17.95 17.88
C ASP A 336 -11.12 17.27 18.07
N ALA A 337 -12.23 17.95 17.72
CA ALA A 337 -13.58 17.41 17.80
C ALA A 337 -13.81 16.19 16.88
N TRP A 338 -12.93 15.97 15.91
CA TRP A 338 -13.00 14.89 14.92
C TRP A 338 -11.94 13.80 15.20
N GLY A 339 -11.25 13.87 16.35
CA GLY A 339 -10.22 12.91 16.74
C GLY A 339 -8.88 13.11 16.04
N LEU A 340 -8.67 14.27 15.41
CA LEU A 340 -7.45 14.62 14.69
C LEU A 340 -6.70 15.71 15.45
N TYR A 341 -5.83 15.30 16.36
CA TYR A 341 -5.09 16.20 17.25
C TYR A 341 -3.63 15.75 17.45
N GLY A 342 -2.87 16.58 18.17
CA GLY A 342 -1.47 16.30 18.52
C GLY A 342 -0.45 16.81 17.50
N ASN A 343 0.82 16.49 17.73
CA ASN A 343 1.94 17.09 17.02
C ASN A 343 2.10 16.62 15.55
N GLY A 344 1.38 15.56 15.16
CA GLY A 344 1.42 15.01 13.80
C GLY A 344 0.49 15.70 12.80
N ILE A 345 -0.39 16.60 13.25
CA ILE A 345 -1.38 17.27 12.41
C ILE A 345 -0.79 18.54 11.79
N GLY A 346 -1.04 18.75 10.50
CA GLY A 346 -0.64 19.97 9.79
C GLY A 346 -1.32 21.23 10.34
N ASP A 347 -0.69 22.38 10.19
CA ASP A 347 -1.26 23.67 10.64
C ASP A 347 -2.53 24.07 9.89
N VAL A 348 -2.63 23.60 8.64
CA VAL A 348 -3.81 23.68 7.79
C VAL A 348 -4.05 22.29 7.20
N VAL A 349 -5.25 21.77 7.38
CA VAL A 349 -5.66 20.45 6.91
C VAL A 349 -6.83 20.62 5.95
N TYR A 350 -6.88 19.83 4.88
CA TYR A 350 -7.91 19.97 3.85
C TYR A 350 -8.52 18.64 3.46
N MET A 351 -9.76 18.69 3.00
CA MET A 351 -10.47 17.60 2.35
C MET A 351 -10.71 17.97 0.89
N THR A 352 -10.48 17.05 -0.02
CA THR A 352 -10.83 17.26 -1.43
C THR A 352 -12.29 16.90 -1.67
N ARG A 353 -12.84 17.42 -2.77
CA ARG A 353 -14.15 17.06 -3.31
C ARG A 353 -14.03 15.72 -4.04
N ARG A 354 -15.12 14.96 -4.08
CA ARG A 354 -15.25 13.77 -4.94
C ARG A 354 -14.70 14.03 -6.34
N GLY A 355 -13.95 13.06 -6.88
CA GLY A 355 -13.28 13.20 -8.16
C GLY A 355 -11.86 13.78 -8.09
N TYR A 356 -11.42 14.25 -6.92
CA TYR A 356 -10.07 14.76 -6.68
C TYR A 356 -9.44 14.08 -5.47
N ASP A 357 -8.13 13.88 -5.53
CA ASP A 357 -7.34 13.45 -4.38
C ASP A 357 -5.99 14.17 -4.34
N SER A 358 -5.31 14.13 -3.20
CA SER A 358 -4.07 14.85 -2.97
C SER A 358 -2.83 14.06 -3.37
N GLY A 359 -2.03 14.62 -4.27
CA GLY A 359 -0.69 14.11 -4.58
C GLY A 359 0.38 14.55 -3.59
N SER A 360 0.00 15.06 -2.41
CA SER A 360 0.96 15.38 -1.37
C SER A 360 1.39 14.09 -0.68
N ALA A 361 2.54 13.57 -1.06
CA ALA A 361 3.34 12.82 -0.10
C ALA A 361 4.72 13.45 -0.14
N MET A 362 5.08 14.17 0.91
CA MET A 362 6.46 14.16 1.38
C MET A 362 6.53 12.99 2.36
N ARG A 363 7.08 11.85 1.93
CA ARG A 363 7.58 10.87 2.90
C ARG A 363 8.99 11.32 3.25
N LEU A 364 9.22 11.69 4.51
CA LEU A 364 10.53 12.13 5.01
C LEU A 364 11.47 10.93 5.25
N ASP A 365 11.41 9.92 4.38
CA ASP A 365 12.44 8.88 4.35
C ASP A 365 13.53 9.31 3.35
N LEU A 366 14.77 8.89 3.61
CA LEU A 366 15.94 9.30 2.82
C LEU A 366 15.88 8.82 1.34
N ASP A 367 14.98 7.89 1.03
CA ASP A 367 14.88 7.22 -0.27
C ASP A 367 13.58 7.58 -1.03
N SER A 368 12.71 8.40 -0.45
CA SER A 368 11.39 8.70 -0.97
C SER A 368 11.53 9.69 -2.12
N LYS A 369 11.26 9.16 -3.30
CA LYS A 369 11.21 9.91 -4.55
C LYS A 369 9.97 10.81 -4.65
N PHE A 370 9.05 10.72 -3.68
CA PHE A 370 7.80 11.45 -3.69
C PHE A 370 7.90 12.60 -2.68
N LEU A 371 7.99 13.82 -3.21
CA LEU A 371 7.75 15.08 -2.48
C LEU A 371 6.43 15.73 -2.91
N GLY A 372 5.62 15.03 -3.72
CA GLY A 372 4.45 15.62 -4.38
C GLY A 372 4.79 16.81 -5.27
N ILE A 373 6.04 16.90 -5.76
CA ILE A 373 6.49 17.89 -6.74
C ILE A 373 6.73 17.16 -8.05
N THR A 374 6.14 17.67 -9.13
CA THR A 374 6.26 17.06 -10.45
C THR A 374 7.09 17.92 -11.39
N ASP A 375 7.73 17.29 -12.38
CA ASP A 375 8.62 17.97 -13.32
C ASP A 375 7.95 19.11 -14.10
N ASP A 376 6.71 18.90 -14.52
CA ASP A 376 5.87 19.89 -15.20
C ASP A 376 5.25 20.94 -14.26
N LYS A 377 5.39 20.75 -12.94
CA LYS A 377 4.84 21.60 -11.86
C LYS A 377 3.34 21.90 -12.02
N LYS A 378 2.56 21.01 -12.65
CA LYS A 378 1.11 21.18 -12.77
C LYS A 378 0.45 20.96 -11.41
N VAL A 379 -0.51 21.82 -11.08
CA VAL A 379 -1.24 21.73 -9.79
C VAL A 379 -2.27 20.62 -9.83
N LEU A 380 -2.95 20.45 -10.96
CA LEU A 380 -3.90 19.36 -11.19
C LEU A 380 -3.42 18.49 -12.34
N LYS A 381 -3.56 17.18 -12.20
CA LYS A 381 -3.25 16.20 -13.25
C LYS A 381 -4.31 15.14 -13.32
N ARG A 382 -4.77 14.81 -14.52
CA ARG A 382 -5.64 13.66 -14.74
C ARG A 382 -4.89 12.36 -14.41
N THR A 383 -5.53 11.48 -13.67
CA THR A 383 -5.04 10.13 -13.41
C THR A 383 -5.17 9.23 -14.63
N LYS A 384 -4.47 8.10 -14.60
CA LYS A 384 -4.60 7.05 -15.61
C LYS A 384 -4.70 5.66 -15.01
N ILE A 385 -5.64 4.89 -15.53
CA ILE A 385 -5.79 3.49 -15.12
C ILE A 385 -4.50 2.68 -15.39
N LEU A 386 -4.13 1.80 -14.46
CA LEU A 386 -2.92 0.95 -14.53
C LEU A 386 -1.57 1.68 -14.60
N GLU A 387 -1.53 3.00 -14.40
CA GLU A 387 -0.26 3.76 -14.28
C GLU A 387 -0.10 4.40 -12.90
N GLU A 388 -1.20 4.59 -12.15
CA GLU A 388 -1.23 5.22 -10.84
C GLU A 388 -2.50 4.85 -10.07
N HIS A 389 -2.63 5.38 -8.84
CA HIS A 389 -3.87 5.28 -8.08
C HIS A 389 -4.99 6.02 -8.83
N THR A 390 -6.19 5.45 -8.86
CA THR A 390 -7.39 6.06 -9.48
C THR A 390 -8.57 6.16 -8.52
N SER A 391 -8.36 5.71 -7.29
CA SER A 391 -9.30 5.79 -6.20
C SER A 391 -8.49 5.85 -4.91
N GLU A 392 -9.02 6.47 -3.87
CA GLU A 392 -8.31 6.68 -2.60
C GLU A 392 -9.32 6.95 -1.46
N HIS A 393 -8.83 7.28 -0.28
CA HIS A 393 -9.61 7.77 0.87
C HIS A 393 -9.37 9.28 1.16
N PRO A 394 -9.80 10.21 0.27
CA PRO A 394 -9.51 11.65 0.38
C PRO A 394 -10.31 12.40 1.46
N ASP A 395 -11.41 11.82 1.93
CA ASP A 395 -12.42 12.48 2.75
C ASP A 395 -12.51 11.77 4.11
N PHE A 396 -12.30 12.47 5.20
CA PHE A 396 -12.44 11.91 6.55
C PHE A 396 -13.68 12.45 7.26
N SER A 397 -14.60 13.08 6.51
CA SER A 397 -15.86 13.53 7.06
C SER A 397 -16.71 12.34 7.54
N PRO A 398 -17.31 12.41 8.74
CA PRO A 398 -18.18 11.34 9.26
C PRO A 398 -19.45 11.11 8.41
N PHE A 399 -19.73 12.02 7.46
CA PHE A 399 -20.88 11.93 6.56
C PHE A 399 -20.54 11.30 5.21
N SER A 400 -19.27 11.01 4.93
CA SER A 400 -18.86 10.45 3.64
C SER A 400 -19.27 8.98 3.52
N GLU A 401 -20.20 8.69 2.62
CA GLU A 401 -20.71 7.33 2.43
C GLU A 401 -19.70 6.40 1.77
N THR A 402 -18.85 6.95 0.90
CA THR A 402 -17.78 6.25 0.20
C THR A 402 -16.67 5.81 1.15
N MET A 403 -16.53 6.47 2.29
CA MET A 403 -15.53 6.17 3.32
C MET A 403 -16.06 5.21 4.39
N ARG A 404 -17.34 4.83 4.30
CA ARG A 404 -17.90 3.78 5.14
C ARG A 404 -17.26 2.45 4.77
N THR A 405 -17.05 1.63 5.78
CA THR A 405 -16.48 0.31 5.64
C THR A 405 -17.28 -0.70 6.45
N LEU A 406 -16.94 -1.98 6.32
CA LEU A 406 -17.65 -3.06 6.99
C LEU A 406 -17.27 -3.13 8.48
N PHE A 407 -18.26 -3.30 9.33
CA PHE A 407 -18.09 -3.88 10.66
C PHE A 407 -19.10 -5.01 10.81
N ALA A 408 -18.61 -6.22 11.06
CA ALA A 408 -19.41 -7.40 11.36
C ALA A 408 -18.82 -8.12 12.57
N VAL A 409 -19.70 -8.59 13.46
CA VAL A 409 -19.31 -9.35 14.64
C VAL A 409 -20.24 -10.54 14.82
N LEU A 410 -19.64 -11.67 15.17
CA LEU A 410 -20.29 -12.93 15.52
C LEU A 410 -19.76 -13.36 16.89
N GLY A 411 -20.62 -13.92 17.74
CA GLY A 411 -20.21 -14.53 19.00
C GLY A 411 -21.36 -14.67 20.00
N PRO A 412 -21.04 -15.10 21.24
CA PRO A 412 -21.99 -15.17 22.36
C PRO A 412 -22.79 -13.89 22.54
N ASN A 413 -24.09 -14.00 22.83
CA ASN A 413 -24.93 -12.86 23.17
C ASN A 413 -24.95 -11.73 22.12
N ILE A 414 -24.56 -11.97 20.88
CA ILE A 414 -24.72 -11.02 19.76
C ILE A 414 -26.02 -11.31 19.01
N LYS A 415 -26.78 -10.27 18.66
CA LYS A 415 -28.04 -10.38 17.89
C LYS A 415 -27.77 -10.96 16.50
N LYS A 416 -28.40 -12.10 16.18
CA LYS A 416 -28.27 -12.74 14.87
C LYS A 416 -29.01 -11.96 13.78
N GLY A 417 -28.34 -11.67 12.67
CA GLY A 417 -28.93 -11.01 11.51
C GLY A 417 -29.27 -9.53 11.75
N TYR A 418 -28.81 -8.94 12.85
CA TYR A 418 -29.04 -7.53 13.15
C TYR A 418 -28.20 -6.64 12.24
N GLN A 419 -28.87 -5.76 11.51
CA GLN A 419 -28.24 -4.69 10.75
C GLN A 419 -28.50 -3.38 11.47
N ARG A 420 -27.43 -2.77 11.96
CA ARG A 420 -27.54 -1.50 12.67
C ARG A 420 -27.96 -0.39 11.69
N PRO A 421 -28.99 0.40 11.99
CA PRO A 421 -29.50 1.42 11.06
C PRO A 421 -28.59 2.65 10.94
N ARG A 422 -27.60 2.78 11.82
CA ARG A 422 -26.66 3.91 11.85
C ARG A 422 -25.22 3.38 11.85
N PRO A 423 -24.29 4.08 11.19
CA PRO A 423 -22.87 3.74 11.26
C PRO A 423 -22.33 3.91 12.68
N ILE A 424 -21.24 3.21 12.96
CA ILE A 424 -20.40 3.36 14.16
C ILE A 424 -19.13 4.13 13.81
N ARG A 425 -18.37 4.56 14.81
CA ARG A 425 -17.01 5.07 14.58
C ARG A 425 -16.02 3.93 14.77
N LEU A 426 -14.89 3.94 14.05
CA LEU A 426 -13.86 2.91 14.22
C LEU A 426 -13.34 2.83 15.65
N VAL A 427 -13.22 3.97 16.34
CA VAL A 427 -12.80 4.04 17.75
C VAL A 427 -13.76 3.31 18.70
N ASP A 428 -15.01 3.09 18.32
CA ASP A 428 -16.02 2.38 19.12
C ASP A 428 -15.76 0.86 19.17
N ILE A 429 -15.02 0.31 18.20
CA ILE A 429 -14.76 -1.13 18.07
C ILE A 429 -13.95 -1.64 19.26
N ALA A 430 -12.86 -0.95 19.63
CA ALA A 430 -12.00 -1.39 20.73
C ALA A 430 -12.73 -1.39 22.08
N CYS A 431 -13.55 -0.35 22.36
CA CYS A 431 -14.37 -0.29 23.57
C CYS A 431 -15.39 -1.43 23.62
N THR A 432 -16.04 -1.70 22.49
CA THR A 432 -17.03 -2.78 22.39
C THR A 432 -16.38 -4.15 22.58
N LEU A 433 -15.23 -4.38 21.94
CA LEU A 433 -14.48 -5.62 22.10
C LEU A 433 -14.01 -5.82 23.54
N ALA A 434 -13.46 -4.78 24.17
CA ALA A 434 -13.03 -4.86 25.56
C ALA A 434 -14.17 -5.24 26.51
N GLU A 435 -15.38 -4.72 26.29
CA GLU A 435 -16.54 -5.14 27.07
C GLU A 435 -16.92 -6.60 26.82
N LEU A 436 -16.91 -7.04 25.55
CA LEU A 436 -17.22 -8.43 25.17
C LEU A 436 -16.27 -9.47 25.79
N ILE A 437 -15.01 -9.10 26.02
CA ILE A 437 -14.01 -9.97 26.66
C ILE A 437 -13.73 -9.59 28.13
N GLU A 438 -14.62 -8.81 28.75
CA GLU A 438 -14.58 -8.44 30.17
C GLU A 438 -13.28 -7.72 30.62
N VAL A 439 -12.66 -6.95 29.72
CA VAL A 439 -11.53 -6.08 30.04
C VAL A 439 -12.03 -4.83 30.76
N SER A 440 -11.58 -4.66 32.01
CA SER A 440 -12.14 -3.71 32.97
C SER A 440 -11.96 -2.22 32.63
N SER A 441 -10.96 -1.86 31.81
CA SER A 441 -10.77 -0.45 31.40
C SER A 441 -9.84 -0.28 30.20
N LEU A 442 -10.21 0.65 29.33
CA LEU A 442 -9.34 1.22 28.30
C LEU A 442 -9.20 2.73 28.56
N PRO A 443 -8.31 3.16 29.48
CA PRO A 443 -8.27 4.55 29.96
C PRO A 443 -7.93 5.59 28.88
N GLN A 444 -7.42 5.14 27.74
CA GLN A 444 -7.05 5.99 26.59
C GLN A 444 -8.04 5.88 25.43
N ALA A 445 -9.10 5.06 25.55
CA ALA A 445 -10.06 4.91 24.47
C ALA A 445 -11.04 6.09 24.42
N GLU A 446 -11.29 6.57 23.21
CA GLU A 446 -12.21 7.69 22.93
C GLU A 446 -13.57 7.21 22.38
N GLY A 447 -13.65 5.93 22.07
CA GLY A 447 -14.86 5.29 21.58
C GLY A 447 -15.89 5.04 22.68
N SER A 448 -17.06 4.61 22.23
CA SER A 448 -18.14 4.15 23.10
C SER A 448 -18.50 2.71 22.77
N VAL A 449 -19.11 2.01 23.72
CA VAL A 449 -19.59 0.65 23.52
C VAL A 449 -20.82 0.66 22.62
N ILE A 450 -20.86 -0.23 21.63
CA ILE A 450 -21.96 -0.39 20.68
C ILE A 450 -22.98 -1.38 21.29
N SER A 451 -23.63 -1.00 22.38
CA SER A 451 -24.45 -1.91 23.19
C SER A 451 -25.72 -2.43 22.50
N ASP A 452 -26.16 -1.79 21.41
CA ASP A 452 -27.37 -2.17 20.68
C ASP A 452 -27.24 -3.48 19.88
N ILE A 453 -26.01 -4.02 19.76
CA ILE A 453 -25.74 -5.30 19.09
C ILE A 453 -25.99 -6.53 20.00
N TYR A 454 -26.10 -6.34 21.31
CA TYR A 454 -26.24 -7.46 22.25
C TYR A 454 -27.67 -7.99 22.26
N GLN A 455 -27.82 -9.28 22.56
CA GLN A 455 -29.11 -9.89 22.88
C GLN A 455 -29.65 -9.29 24.18
N ASP A 456 -30.97 -9.16 24.26
CA ASP A 456 -31.65 -8.54 25.40
C ASP A 456 -31.63 -9.44 26.66
#